data_AF-A0A800F976-F1
#
_entry.id   AF-A0A800F976-F1
#
_cell.length_a   1.000
_cell.length_b   1.000
_cell.length_c   1.000
_cell.angle_alpha   90.00
_cell.angle_beta   90.00
_cell.angle_gamma   90.00
#
_symmetry.space_group_name_H-M   'P 1'
#
loop_
_entity.id
_entity.type
_entity.pdbx_description
1 polymer ?
#
loop_
_entity_poly.entity_id
_entity_poly.type
_entity_poly.pdbx_seq_one_letter_code
_entity_poly.pdbx_strand_id
1 'polypeptide(L)' 'LLSDPDAAIINRYGLFNQADPRGRAIPHPTAYVIDMEGRVRWKFIEVNYRIRPTNEDILAALAEIEGM' A
#
# COMPACT_ATOMS: atom_id res chain seq x y z
N LEU A 1 -11.97 7.26 -6.71
CA LEU A 1 -11.42 7.13 -5.34
C LEU A 1 -12.28 6.14 -4.57
N LEU A 2 -11.67 5.20 -3.85
CA LEU A 2 -12.35 4.28 -2.94
C LEU A 2 -12.31 4.85 -1.51
N SER A 3 -13.29 4.52 -0.67
CA SER A 3 -13.39 4.99 0.72
C SER A 3 -13.44 3.81 1.69
N ASP A 4 -12.73 3.93 2.81
CA ASP A 4 -12.72 2.97 3.93
C ASP A 4 -13.09 3.73 5.23
N PRO A 5 -14.36 4.14 5.39
CA PRO A 5 -14.78 5.08 6.43
C PRO A 5 -14.59 4.55 7.85
N ASP A 6 -14.68 3.23 8.02
CA ASP A 6 -14.51 2.56 9.33
C ASP A 6 -13.08 2.06 9.55
N ALA A 7 -12.15 2.39 8.64
CA ALA A 7 -10.78 1.88 8.61
C ALA A 7 -10.70 0.34 8.68
N ALA A 8 -11.75 -0.36 8.23
CA ALA A 8 -11.84 -1.82 8.33
C ALA A 8 -10.78 -2.50 7.47
N ILE A 9 -10.54 -1.98 6.26
CA ILE A 9 -9.51 -2.51 5.35
C ILE A 9 -8.12 -2.09 5.81
N ILE A 10 -7.94 -0.82 6.20
CA ILE A 10 -6.69 -0.32 6.77
C ILE A 10 -6.24 -1.19 7.96
N ASN A 11 -7.16 -1.51 8.88
CA ASN A 11 -6.89 -2.37 10.03
C ASN A 11 -6.63 -3.83 9.62
N ARG A 12 -7.42 -4.38 8.68
CA ARG A 12 -7.21 -5.76 8.18
C ARG A 12 -5.81 -5.97 7.60
N TYR A 13 -5.25 -4.95 6.96
CA TYR A 13 -3.90 -4.99 6.38
C TYR A 13 -2.80 -4.55 7.36
N GLY A 14 -3.15 -4.18 8.60
CA GLY A 14 -2.19 -3.73 9.61
C GLY A 14 -1.53 -2.38 9.28
N LEU A 15 -2.21 -1.53 8.51
CA LEU A 15 -1.64 -0.28 7.99
C LEU A 15 -2.04 0.95 8.82
N PHE A 16 -2.87 0.80 9.84
CA PHE A 16 -3.40 1.93 10.60
C PHE A 16 -2.28 2.78 11.22
N ASN A 17 -2.22 4.06 10.88
CA ASN A 17 -1.22 4.98 11.41
C ASN A 17 -1.64 5.52 12.78
N GLN A 18 -1.19 4.86 13.84
CA GLN A 18 -1.44 5.29 15.23
C GLN A 18 -0.73 6.61 15.60
N ALA A 19 0.25 7.04 14.81
CA ALA A 19 1.08 8.21 15.07
C ALA A 19 0.63 9.47 14.30
N ASP A 20 -0.53 9.46 13.64
CA ASP A 20 -1.03 10.68 12.98
C ASP A 20 -1.30 11.78 14.02
N PRO A 21 -0.63 12.94 13.94
CA PRO A 21 -0.75 13.99 14.95
C PRO A 21 -2.14 14.65 14.98
N ARG A 22 -2.99 14.39 13.98
CA ARG A 22 -4.38 14.88 13.92
C ARG A 22 -5.40 13.80 14.31
N GLY A 23 -4.95 12.62 14.75
CA GLY A 23 -5.82 11.51 15.13
C GLY A 23 -6.69 10.97 13.99
N ARG A 24 -6.30 11.18 12.73
CA ARG A 24 -7.09 10.72 11.58
C ARG A 24 -6.91 9.22 11.38
N ALA A 25 -7.99 8.55 10.99
CA ALA A 25 -7.98 7.16 10.58
C ALA A 25 -7.38 7.00 9.17
N ILE A 26 -6.06 7.18 9.04
CA ILE A 26 -5.34 7.06 7.77
C ILE A 26 -4.33 5.91 7.82
N PRO A 27 -4.02 5.27 6.68
CA PRO A 27 -2.98 4.26 6.63
C PRO A 27 -1.59 4.89 6.59
N HIS A 28 -0.58 4.12 6.97
CA HIS A 28 0.79 4.31 6.52
C HIS A 28 0.84 4.23 4.98
N PRO A 29 1.64 5.08 4.32
CA PRO A 29 1.90 5.01 2.89
C PRO A 29 2.18 3.59 2.41
N THR A 30 1.38 3.12 1.46
CA THR A 30 1.44 1.75 1.01
C THR A 30 1.11 1.65 -0.48
N ALA A 31 1.80 0.76 -1.18
CA ALA A 31 1.46 0.33 -2.52
C ALA A 31 1.52 -1.20 -2.59
N TYR A 32 0.58 -1.81 -3.30
CA TYR A 32 0.55 -3.24 -3.58
C TYR A 32 0.48 -3.47 -5.08
N VAL A 33 1.22 -4.46 -5.57
CA VAL A 33 0.97 -5.07 -6.86
C VAL A 33 0.35 -6.44 -6.60
N ILE A 34 -0.82 -6.66 -7.20
CA ILE A 34 -1.65 -7.84 -6.99
C ILE A 34 -1.90 -8.48 -8.37
N ASP A 35 -1.72 -9.80 -8.47
CA ASP A 35 -2.01 -10.53 -9.70
C ASP A 35 -3.51 -10.80 -9.91
N MET A 36 -3.86 -11.40 -11.05
CA MET A 36 -5.25 -11.68 -11.42
C MET A 36 -5.89 -12.75 -10.55
N GLU A 37 -5.09 -13.58 -9.88
CA GLU A 37 -5.55 -14.55 -8.87
C GLU A 37 -5.74 -13.90 -7.49
N GLY A 38 -5.51 -12.59 -7.37
CA GLY A 38 -5.71 -11.84 -6.13
C GLY A 38 -4.56 -12.00 -5.12
N ARG A 39 -3.39 -12.49 -5.53
CA ARG A 39 -2.21 -12.64 -4.65
C ARG A 39 -1.37 -11.38 -4.68
N VAL A 40 -0.92 -10.94 -3.51
CA VAL A 40 0.07 -9.88 -3.39
C VAL A 40 1.40 -10.40 -3.92
N ARG A 41 1.92 -9.77 -4.97
CA ARG A 41 3.20 -10.12 -5.61
C ARG A 41 4.32 -9.20 -5.18
N TRP A 42 3.98 -7.96 -4.87
CA TRP A 42 4.91 -6.99 -4.32
C TRP A 42 4.18 -6.02 -3.40
N LYS A 43 4.89 -5.50 -2.41
CA LYS A 43 4.39 -4.45 -1.52
C LYS A 43 5.49 -3.48 -1.13
N PHE A 44 5.10 -2.22 -1.01
CA PHE A 44 5.86 -1.17 -0.34
C PHE A 44 5.03 -0.65 0.82
N ILE A 45 5.61 -0.56 2.02
CA ILE A 45 4.98 0.01 3.21
C ILE A 45 6.02 0.88 3.90
N GLU A 46 5.65 2.10 4.30
CA GLU A 46 6.57 3.04 4.93
C GLU A 46 5.86 3.95 5.94
N VAL A 47 6.56 4.31 7.01
CA VAL A 47 6.08 5.20 8.06
C VAL A 47 6.20 6.66 7.64
N ASN A 48 7.32 7.03 7.00
CA ASN A 48 7.54 8.39 6.55
C ASN A 48 6.67 8.71 5.34
N TYR A 49 5.65 9.56 5.55
CA TYR A 49 4.72 9.96 4.51
C TYR A 49 5.33 10.72 3.32
N ARG A 50 6.62 11.08 3.35
CA ARG A 50 7.32 11.66 2.20
C ARG A 50 7.98 10.63 1.29
N ILE A 51 8.18 9.41 1.78
CA ILE A 51 8.81 8.34 1.01
C ILE A 51 7.70 7.54 0.32
N ARG A 52 7.85 7.36 -0.99
CA ARG A 52 6.93 6.61 -1.85
C ARG A 52 7.77 5.73 -2.77
N PRO A 53 7.22 4.60 -3.24
CA PRO A 53 7.85 3.90 -4.33
C PRO A 53 7.80 4.79 -5.56
N THR A 54 8.83 4.70 -6.38
CA THR A 54 8.86 5.32 -7.70
C THR A 54 7.98 4.53 -8.66
N ASN A 55 7.65 5.12 -9.81
CA ASN A 55 6.95 4.39 -10.85
C ASN A 55 7.83 3.24 -11.39
N GLU A 56 9.14 3.45 -11.42
CA GLU A 56 10.14 2.46 -11.81
C GLU A 56 10.12 1.24 -10.88
N ASP A 57 9.99 1.44 -9.57
CA ASP A 57 9.84 0.33 -8.60
C ASP A 57 8.59 -0.51 -8.88
N ILE A 58 7.48 0.13 -9.22
CA ILE A 58 6.21 -0.53 -9.54
C ILE A 58 6.31 -1.28 -10.88
N LEU A 59 6.90 -0.66 -11.90
CA LEU A 59 7.10 -1.29 -13.21
C LEU A 59 8.03 -2.50 -13.12
N ALA A 60 9.09 -2.43 -12.31
CA ALA A 60 9.97 -3.58 -12.06
C ALA A 60 9.19 -4.73 -11.40
N ALA A 61 8.39 -4.43 -10.38
CA ALA A 61 7.54 -5.43 -9.72
C ALA A 61 6.50 -6.06 -10.67
N LEU A 62 6.01 -5.31 -11.66
CA LEU A 62 5.11 -5.83 -12.70
C LEU A 62 5.85 -6.74 -13.68
N ALA A 63 7.05 -6.36 -14.13
CA ALA A 63 7.86 -7.17 -15.05
C ALA A 63 8.17 -8.56 -14.46
N GLU A 64 8.45 -8.65 -13.15
CA GLU A 64 8.65 -9.93 -12.45
C GLU A 64 7.41 -10.85 -12.49
N ILE A 65 6.20 -10.29 -12.56
CA ILE A 65 4.94 -11.05 -12.66
C ILE A 65 4.71 -11.53 -14.09
N GLU A 66 5.02 -10.68 -15.07
CA GLU A 66 4.86 -10.97 -16.49
C GLU A 66 5.98 -11.89 -17.04
N GLY A 67 7.05 -12.09 -16.26
CA GLY A 67 8.19 -12.93 -16.65
C GLY A 67 9.12 -12.24 -17.66
N MET A 68 9.17 -10.92 -17.63
CA MET A 68 9.96 -10.05 -18.52
C MET A 68 11.31 -9.64 -17.93
#